data_AF-A0A0J7N5T0-F1
#
_entry.id   AF-A0A0J7N5T0-F1
#
_cell.length_a   1.000
_cell.length_b   1.000
_cell.length_c   1.000
_cell.angle_alpha   90.00
_cell.angle_beta   90.00
_cell.angle_gamma   90.00
#
_symmetry.space_group_name_H-M   'P 1'
#
loop_
_entity.id
_entity.type
_entity.pdbx_description
1 polymer ?
#
loop_
_entity_poly.entity_id
_entity_poly.type
_entity_poly.pdbx_seq_one_letter_code
_entity_poly.pdbx_strand_id
1 'polypeptide(L)'
;MPFFITDPAALQQILDAAKSQEWSTAYHYSLEAMSDPAHPGRPADGVDPGVYLWVGGAEKINANEGSFSYYTREFNRIQYELQKGAPAPDWEQRIQAASDSIAENFVKTLLGVDLANHPDAPLPDNPPAEAAVPDIHTVGLIDAGAAASKIFTDSSSTGRSDYAPWVGTTLFTKLNDPSFFKDWVLTQGTSKYKQEPGTYELIATAQAVLEMKNLGYVLDVVLNNELGTYFDTVQLGTAPSASNSRATQTFFETTYGTDVGHKIHIGTTIFNDVVGVVENNGYRVGSTHDDSGAHALVLASSHDRVVNTGVGNDEIIADRGWAAIGATVQPIIDGGDGNDTLNYSHLQSPVSLHFDGTGAFGWRVLAHKGLDLPDGPRDAVYNIEHFILTDGNDQIERDDNLSTPDLVIDLGSGSNTLHLRHAKPSAAGPAAGTTHYRFSTHRADGQSVAALQVQEIHLAANVDHAVLKQGAILSVNDLQLAGGSSSAKNGDIIGGSGETYALESAGGIQSLTIAWPQRLGQAPYLIHIDDWQQGDFGIRLL
;
A
#
# COMPACT_ATOMS: atom_id res chain seq x y z
N MET A 1 19.54 2.71 34.28
CA MET A 1 20.94 2.21 34.29
C MET A 1 20.88 0.81 33.73
N PRO A 2 21.78 0.43 32.81
CA PRO A 2 21.79 -0.92 32.25
C PRO A 2 22.02 -1.95 33.36
N PHE A 3 21.34 -3.09 33.26
CA PHE A 3 21.59 -4.24 34.13
C PHE A 3 22.84 -4.98 33.64
N PHE A 4 23.62 -5.51 34.59
CA PHE A 4 24.82 -6.27 34.31
C PHE A 4 24.72 -7.67 34.91
N ILE A 5 24.95 -8.69 34.09
CA ILE A 5 25.23 -10.04 34.57
C ILE A 5 26.68 -10.05 35.05
N THR A 6 26.88 -10.35 36.32
CA THR A 6 28.20 -10.31 36.99
C THR A 6 28.64 -11.68 37.51
N ASP A 7 27.79 -12.71 37.39
CA ASP A 7 28.15 -14.08 37.74
C ASP A 7 29.03 -14.71 36.65
N PRO A 8 30.32 -14.99 36.92
CA PRO A 8 31.22 -15.57 35.93
C PRO A 8 30.79 -16.97 35.48
N ALA A 9 30.11 -17.75 36.34
CA ALA A 9 29.65 -19.08 35.98
C ALA A 9 28.50 -19.02 34.96
N ALA A 10 27.55 -18.11 35.18
CA ALA A 10 26.44 -17.89 34.25
C ALA A 10 26.96 -17.41 32.87
N LEU A 11 27.89 -16.45 32.85
CA LEU A 11 28.49 -15.96 31.60
C LEU A 11 29.24 -17.06 30.83
N GLN A 12 29.93 -17.95 31.56
CA GLN A 12 30.61 -19.09 30.95
C GLN A 12 29.61 -20.08 30.34
N GLN A 13 28.50 -20.38 31.02
CA GLN A 13 27.46 -21.28 30.50
C GLN A 13 26.81 -20.75 29.21
N ILE A 14 26.51 -19.44 29.18
CA ILE A 14 25.98 -18.77 27.97
C ILE A 14 26.98 -18.92 26.82
N LEU A 15 28.26 -18.63 27.06
CA LEU A 15 29.30 -18.71 26.03
C LEU A 15 29.51 -20.15 25.53
N ASP A 16 29.50 -21.15 26.42
CA ASP A 16 29.71 -22.55 26.06
C ASP A 16 28.56 -23.10 25.22
N ALA A 17 27.31 -22.77 25.57
CA ALA A 17 26.14 -23.11 24.78
C ALA A 17 26.21 -22.45 23.39
N ALA A 18 26.55 -21.16 23.33
CA ALA A 18 26.69 -20.42 22.07
C ALA A 18 27.81 -20.95 21.17
N LYS A 19 28.97 -21.31 21.73
CA LYS A 19 30.07 -21.96 20.97
C LYS A 19 29.68 -23.33 20.42
N SER A 20 28.75 -24.01 21.08
CA SER A 20 28.19 -25.29 20.64
C SER A 20 26.98 -25.14 19.70
N GLN A 21 26.59 -23.89 19.38
CA GLN A 21 25.39 -23.56 18.60
C GLN A 21 24.09 -24.09 19.20
N GLU A 22 24.05 -24.29 20.52
CA GLU A 22 22.85 -24.66 21.26
C GLU A 22 22.06 -23.40 21.65
N TRP A 23 21.46 -22.75 20.65
CA TRP A 23 20.89 -21.40 20.81
C TRP A 23 19.73 -21.31 21.81
N SER A 24 18.84 -22.29 21.82
CA SER A 24 17.77 -22.36 22.83
C SER A 24 18.36 -22.47 24.25
N THR A 25 19.40 -23.31 24.44
CA THR A 25 20.13 -23.42 25.71
C THR A 25 20.83 -22.10 26.09
N ALA A 26 21.42 -21.39 25.13
CA ALA A 26 22.07 -20.10 25.38
C ALA A 26 21.06 -19.02 25.86
N TYR A 27 19.86 -18.99 25.27
CA TYR A 27 18.77 -18.14 25.75
C TYR A 27 18.29 -18.56 27.13
N HIS A 28 18.14 -19.85 27.38
CA HIS A 28 17.76 -20.37 28.68
C HIS A 28 18.71 -19.89 29.79
N TYR A 29 20.02 -20.05 29.62
CA TYR A 29 21.01 -19.55 30.59
C TYR A 29 21.02 -18.02 30.70
N SER A 30 20.76 -17.31 29.60
CA SER A 30 20.61 -15.85 29.64
C SER A 30 19.40 -15.43 30.48
N LEU A 31 18.28 -16.15 30.34
CA LEU A 31 17.06 -15.92 31.12
C LEU A 31 17.27 -16.20 32.61
N GLU A 32 17.93 -17.30 32.96
CA GLU A 32 18.30 -17.62 34.34
C GLU A 32 19.18 -16.53 34.95
N ALA A 33 20.17 -16.04 34.22
CA ALA A 33 21.08 -14.97 34.66
C ALA A 33 20.38 -13.61 34.87
N MET A 34 19.21 -13.41 34.25
CA MET A 34 18.37 -12.21 34.38
C MET A 34 17.19 -12.39 35.33
N SER A 35 16.99 -13.58 35.91
CA SER A 35 15.84 -13.89 36.74
C SER A 35 16.06 -13.51 38.21
N ASP A 36 14.99 -13.11 38.90
CA ASP A 36 15.00 -12.90 40.35
C ASP A 36 15.17 -14.25 41.07
N PRO A 37 16.26 -14.47 41.83
CA PRO A 37 16.49 -15.71 42.57
C PRO A 37 15.40 -16.02 43.60
N ALA A 38 14.69 -15.00 44.11
CA ALA A 38 13.62 -15.14 45.09
C ALA A 38 12.25 -15.44 44.44
N HIS A 39 12.08 -15.10 43.16
CA HIS A 39 10.82 -15.28 42.42
C HIS A 39 11.10 -15.81 41.01
N PRO A 40 11.28 -17.14 40.85
CA PRO A 40 11.51 -17.75 39.55
C PRO A 40 10.44 -17.36 38.52
N GLY A 41 10.86 -17.02 37.30
CA GLY A 41 9.97 -16.55 36.24
C GLY A 41 9.67 -15.06 36.27
N ARG A 42 10.42 -14.26 37.05
CA ARG A 42 10.36 -12.80 37.03
C ARG A 42 11.73 -12.20 36.75
N PRO A 43 11.80 -11.04 36.07
CA PRO A 43 13.05 -10.31 35.91
C PRO A 43 13.61 -9.88 37.27
N ALA A 44 14.94 -9.95 37.42
CA ALA A 44 15.65 -9.34 38.54
C ALA A 44 15.53 -7.80 38.50
N ASP A 45 15.73 -7.17 39.65
CA ASP A 45 15.68 -5.70 39.77
C ASP A 45 16.66 -5.04 38.78
N GLY A 46 16.10 -4.18 37.90
CA GLY A 46 16.86 -3.43 36.90
C GLY A 46 16.94 -4.07 35.52
N VAL A 47 16.53 -5.33 35.35
CA VAL A 47 16.33 -5.95 34.04
C VAL A 47 15.11 -5.32 33.36
N ASP A 48 15.23 -4.97 32.08
CA ASP A 48 14.11 -4.49 31.29
C ASP A 48 13.07 -5.62 31.12
N PRO A 49 11.81 -5.46 31.58
CA PRO A 49 10.80 -6.50 31.46
C PRO A 49 10.52 -6.93 30.01
N GLY A 50 10.63 -6.02 29.04
CA GLY A 50 10.47 -6.32 27.62
C GLY A 50 11.58 -7.25 27.12
N VAL A 51 12.83 -7.00 27.53
CA VAL A 51 13.98 -7.86 27.20
C VAL A 51 13.82 -9.24 27.82
N TYR A 52 13.41 -9.31 29.10
CA TYR A 52 13.17 -10.56 29.79
C TYR A 52 12.10 -11.41 29.07
N LEU A 53 10.97 -10.80 28.71
CA LEU A 53 9.89 -11.45 27.97
C LEU A 53 10.33 -11.89 26.57
N TRP A 54 11.10 -11.04 25.87
CA TRP A 54 11.62 -11.37 24.54
C TRP A 54 12.57 -12.57 24.59
N VAL A 55 13.53 -12.61 25.53
CA VAL A 55 14.47 -13.72 25.67
C VAL A 55 13.75 -15.03 25.96
N GLY A 56 12.74 -15.01 26.85
CA GLY A 56 11.91 -16.19 27.12
C GLY A 56 11.13 -16.66 25.89
N GLY A 57 10.64 -15.74 25.05
CA GLY A 57 9.99 -16.08 23.77
C GLY A 57 10.97 -16.62 22.73
N ALA A 58 12.14 -16.00 22.59
CA ALA A 58 13.20 -16.38 21.65
C ALA A 58 13.75 -17.79 21.94
N GLU A 59 13.86 -18.18 23.21
CA GLU A 59 14.19 -19.54 23.63
C GLU A 59 13.29 -20.58 22.93
N LYS A 60 11.98 -20.31 22.90
CA LYS A 60 10.96 -21.18 22.31
C LYS A 60 10.92 -21.12 20.80
N ILE A 61 11.12 -19.93 20.21
CA ILE A 61 11.23 -19.76 18.75
C ILE A 61 12.41 -20.58 18.19
N ASN A 62 13.59 -20.50 18.82
CA ASN A 62 14.77 -21.29 18.38
C ASN A 62 14.58 -22.79 18.60
N ALA A 63 13.85 -23.20 19.64
CA ALA A 63 13.47 -24.61 19.85
C ALA A 63 12.38 -25.11 18.89
N ASN A 64 11.74 -24.20 18.14
CA ASN A 64 10.54 -24.46 17.35
C ASN A 64 9.38 -25.04 18.18
N GLU A 65 9.14 -24.47 19.36
CA GLU A 65 8.14 -24.95 20.32
C GLU A 65 7.14 -23.85 20.71
N GLY A 66 5.91 -24.25 21.01
CA GLY A 66 4.90 -23.35 21.59
C GLY A 66 4.17 -22.45 20.58
N SER A 67 3.18 -21.72 21.08
CA SER A 67 2.33 -20.86 20.26
C SER A 67 3.09 -19.65 19.77
N PHE A 68 3.89 -19.01 20.62
CA PHE A 68 4.68 -17.84 20.23
C PHE A 68 5.63 -18.11 19.04
N SER A 69 6.24 -19.30 19.01
CA SER A 69 7.05 -19.76 17.87
C SER A 69 6.22 -19.90 16.61
N TYR A 70 5.08 -20.60 16.69
CA TYR A 70 4.16 -20.75 15.56
C TYR A 70 3.73 -19.39 15.01
N TYR A 71 3.31 -18.46 15.86
CA TYR A 71 2.87 -17.13 15.42
C TYR A 71 3.96 -16.35 14.70
N THR A 72 5.17 -16.32 15.27
CA THR A 72 6.32 -15.60 14.69
C THR A 72 6.68 -16.17 13.32
N ARG A 73 6.73 -17.50 13.21
CA ARG A 73 7.05 -18.18 11.95
C ARG A 73 5.96 -18.00 10.91
N GLU A 74 4.69 -18.17 11.30
CA GLU A 74 3.56 -18.10 10.39
C GLU A 74 3.28 -16.66 9.92
N PHE A 75 3.36 -15.66 10.81
CA PHE A 75 3.22 -14.27 10.41
C PHE A 75 4.27 -13.88 9.36
N ASN A 76 5.54 -14.20 9.61
CA ASN A 76 6.60 -13.91 8.65
C ASN A 76 6.43 -14.69 7.34
N ARG A 77 5.87 -15.92 7.39
CA ARG A 77 5.56 -16.73 6.21
C ARG A 77 4.52 -16.04 5.35
N ILE A 78 3.42 -15.61 5.97
CA ILE A 78 2.34 -14.89 5.28
C ILE A 78 2.91 -13.61 4.65
N GLN A 79 3.68 -12.81 5.39
CA GLN A 79 4.31 -11.61 4.85
C GLN A 79 5.21 -11.90 3.63
N TYR A 80 6.04 -12.95 3.72
CA TYR A 80 6.88 -13.36 2.59
C TYR A 80 6.03 -13.76 1.39
N GLU A 81 4.96 -14.53 1.62
CA GLU A 81 4.05 -14.99 0.57
C GLU A 81 3.27 -13.88 -0.10
N LEU A 82 2.82 -12.89 0.68
CA LEU A 82 2.18 -11.69 0.14
C LEU A 82 3.14 -10.95 -0.78
N GLN A 83 4.37 -10.68 -0.33
CA GLN A 83 5.38 -10.00 -1.14
C GLN A 83 5.78 -10.82 -2.37
N LYS A 84 6.01 -12.12 -2.22
CA LYS A 84 6.54 -12.96 -3.30
C LYS A 84 5.46 -13.47 -4.27
N GLY A 85 4.20 -13.43 -3.86
CA GLY A 85 3.08 -14.10 -4.55
C GLY A 85 3.11 -15.63 -4.45
N ALA A 86 4.05 -16.21 -3.69
CA ALA A 86 4.24 -17.66 -3.58
C ALA A 86 5.01 -18.05 -2.30
N PRO A 87 4.80 -19.28 -1.79
CA PRO A 87 5.56 -19.81 -0.65
C PRO A 87 7.04 -20.01 -0.98
N ALA A 88 7.92 -19.77 0.00
CA ALA A 88 9.32 -20.17 -0.09
C ALA A 88 9.45 -21.71 -0.02
N PRO A 89 10.08 -22.38 -1.00
CA PRO A 89 10.28 -23.84 -0.96
C PRO A 89 11.10 -24.33 0.25
N ASP A 90 11.95 -23.46 0.79
CA ASP A 90 12.87 -23.73 1.90
C ASP A 90 12.48 -22.98 3.19
N TRP A 91 11.20 -22.61 3.34
CA TRP A 91 10.71 -21.75 4.42
C TRP A 91 11.24 -22.14 5.80
N GLU A 92 11.05 -23.40 6.22
CA GLU A 92 11.47 -23.89 7.55
C GLU A 92 12.99 -23.74 7.79
N GLN A 93 13.80 -24.03 6.78
CA GLN A 93 15.26 -23.87 6.88
C GLN A 93 15.64 -22.40 6.99
N ARG A 94 14.99 -21.54 6.20
CA ARG A 94 15.24 -20.11 6.15
C ARG A 94 14.86 -19.42 7.46
N ILE A 95 13.66 -19.69 8.00
CA ILE A 95 13.20 -19.09 9.24
C ILE A 95 14.03 -19.59 10.44
N GLN A 96 14.47 -20.85 10.44
CA GLN A 96 15.40 -21.35 11.46
C GLN A 96 16.77 -20.67 11.36
N ALA A 97 17.33 -20.53 10.16
CA ALA A 97 18.61 -19.85 9.96
C ALA A 97 18.56 -18.37 10.38
N ALA A 98 17.42 -17.70 10.18
CA ALA A 98 17.18 -16.37 10.72
C ALA A 98 17.19 -16.40 12.25
N SER A 99 16.41 -17.28 12.88
CA SER A 99 16.35 -17.44 14.35
C SER A 99 17.72 -17.72 14.97
N ASP A 100 18.53 -18.57 14.35
CA ASP A 100 19.88 -18.92 14.82
C ASP A 100 20.82 -17.70 14.71
N SER A 101 20.70 -16.92 13.63
CA SER A 101 21.48 -15.68 13.46
C SER A 101 21.08 -14.59 14.47
N ILE A 102 19.80 -14.52 14.85
CA ILE A 102 19.33 -13.61 15.91
C ILE A 102 19.94 -14.01 17.25
N ALA A 103 19.92 -15.30 17.58
CA ALA A 103 20.51 -15.83 18.80
C ALA A 103 22.02 -15.58 18.88
N GLU A 104 22.74 -15.86 17.79
CA GLU A 104 24.18 -15.61 17.71
C GLU A 104 24.49 -14.13 17.94
N ASN A 105 23.78 -13.23 17.26
CA ASN A 105 24.01 -11.79 17.37
C ASN A 105 23.63 -11.26 18.75
N PHE A 106 22.54 -11.74 19.34
CA PHE A 106 22.14 -11.38 20.70
C PHE A 106 23.22 -11.77 21.71
N VAL A 107 23.71 -13.02 21.67
CA VAL A 107 24.75 -13.49 22.59
C VAL A 107 26.06 -12.73 22.37
N LYS A 108 26.45 -12.46 21.12
CA LYS A 108 27.62 -11.62 20.81
C LYS A 108 27.49 -10.24 21.44
N THR A 109 26.36 -9.56 21.26
CA THR A 109 26.11 -8.25 21.86
C THR A 109 26.13 -8.31 23.39
N LEU A 110 25.45 -9.30 23.98
CA LEU A 110 25.44 -9.51 25.44
C LEU A 110 26.87 -9.67 25.99
N LEU A 111 27.71 -10.44 25.30
CA LEU A 111 29.11 -10.68 25.69
C LEU A 111 30.07 -9.55 25.28
N GLY A 112 29.55 -8.40 24.87
CA GLY A 112 30.33 -7.18 24.62
C GLY A 112 30.98 -7.09 23.24
N VAL A 113 30.54 -7.89 22.27
CA VAL A 113 31.01 -7.79 20.88
C VAL A 113 30.33 -6.62 20.17
N ASP A 114 31.12 -5.72 19.59
CA ASP A 114 30.64 -4.56 18.82
C ASP A 114 30.26 -4.96 17.38
N LEU A 115 29.03 -5.44 17.22
CA LEU A 115 28.48 -5.81 15.91
C LEU A 115 28.21 -4.59 15.00
N ALA A 116 28.11 -3.38 15.55
CA ALA A 116 27.85 -2.19 14.75
C ALA A 116 29.05 -1.83 13.87
N ASN A 117 30.27 -1.97 14.41
CA ASN A 117 31.51 -1.73 13.67
C ASN A 117 32.13 -3.01 13.10
N HIS A 118 31.80 -4.17 13.66
CA HIS A 118 32.36 -5.47 13.27
C HIS A 118 31.26 -6.55 13.18
N PRO A 119 30.41 -6.52 12.13
CA PRO A 119 29.26 -7.43 12.00
C PRO A 119 29.67 -8.91 11.94
N ASP A 120 30.86 -9.20 11.42
CA ASP A 120 31.39 -10.56 11.28
C ASP A 120 32.29 -10.98 12.46
N ALA A 121 32.33 -10.20 13.55
CA ALA A 121 33.16 -10.54 14.70
C ALA A 121 32.75 -11.90 15.30
N PRO A 122 33.72 -12.77 15.64
CA PRO A 122 33.42 -14.04 16.29
C PRO A 122 32.99 -13.83 17.75
N LEU A 123 32.41 -14.88 18.34
CA LEU A 123 32.24 -14.95 19.81
C LEU A 123 33.60 -14.81 20.51
N PRO A 124 33.65 -14.20 21.71
CA PRO A 124 34.90 -14.04 22.44
C PRO A 124 35.45 -15.39 22.92
N ASP A 125 36.78 -15.47 23.07
CA ASP A 125 37.43 -16.70 23.57
C ASP A 125 37.06 -16.99 25.03
N ASN A 126 36.87 -15.95 25.84
CA ASN A 126 36.49 -16.03 27.25
C ASN A 126 35.33 -15.05 27.53
N PRO A 127 34.45 -15.34 28.52
CA PRO A 127 33.40 -14.40 28.89
C PRO A 127 33.99 -13.11 29.46
N PRO A 128 33.29 -11.97 29.34
CA PRO A 128 33.70 -10.73 30.00
C PRO A 128 33.54 -10.84 31.53
N ALA A 129 34.12 -9.91 32.28
CA ALA A 129 33.96 -9.85 33.74
C ALA A 129 32.53 -9.46 34.16
N GLU A 130 31.88 -8.66 33.33
CA GLU A 130 30.47 -8.29 33.43
C GLU A 130 29.90 -8.15 32.02
N ALA A 131 28.64 -8.53 31.83
CA ALA A 131 27.92 -8.42 30.57
C ALA A 131 26.76 -7.45 30.71
N ALA A 132 26.74 -6.39 29.91
CA ALA A 132 25.63 -5.46 29.87
C ALA A 132 24.47 -6.08 29.10
N VAL A 133 23.30 -6.22 29.74
CA VAL A 133 22.10 -6.68 29.05
C VAL A 133 21.63 -5.57 28.09
N PRO A 134 21.48 -5.86 26.78
CA PRO A 134 21.00 -4.89 25.81
C PRO A 134 19.58 -4.43 26.18
N ASP A 135 19.25 -3.18 25.89
CA ASP A 135 17.88 -2.70 26.00
C ASP A 135 16.98 -3.29 24.90
N ILE A 136 15.66 -3.15 25.07
CA ILE A 136 14.69 -3.73 24.14
C ILE A 136 14.85 -3.18 22.71
N HIS A 137 15.27 -1.93 22.56
CA HIS A 137 15.52 -1.34 21.25
C HIS A 137 16.70 -2.00 20.54
N THR A 138 17.81 -2.20 21.26
CA THR A 138 19.00 -2.88 20.74
C THR A 138 18.67 -4.31 20.33
N VAL A 139 17.88 -5.02 21.15
CA VAL A 139 17.38 -6.36 20.83
C VAL A 139 16.55 -6.35 19.53
N GLY A 140 15.66 -5.38 19.35
CA GLY A 140 14.85 -5.26 18.13
C GLY A 140 15.67 -4.99 16.87
N LEU A 141 16.75 -4.21 16.96
CA LEU A 141 17.66 -3.98 15.83
C LEU A 141 18.42 -5.26 15.42
N ILE A 142 18.82 -6.08 16.39
CA ILE A 142 19.48 -7.37 16.16
C ILE A 142 18.51 -8.35 15.46
N ASP A 143 17.30 -8.46 16.00
CA ASP A 143 16.24 -9.33 15.50
C ASP A 143 15.88 -8.97 14.05
N ALA A 144 15.57 -7.68 13.82
CA ALA A 144 15.22 -7.17 12.51
C ALA A 144 16.32 -7.35 11.46
N GLY A 145 17.60 -7.14 11.81
CA GLY A 145 18.72 -7.28 10.87
C GLY A 145 18.85 -8.69 10.30
N ALA A 146 18.72 -9.72 11.14
CA ALA A 146 18.74 -11.10 10.69
C ALA A 146 17.47 -11.47 9.91
N ALA A 147 16.29 -11.06 10.38
CA ALA A 147 15.03 -11.29 9.67
C ALA A 147 15.05 -10.67 8.27
N ALA A 148 15.40 -9.40 8.14
CA ALA A 148 15.47 -8.69 6.87
C ALA A 148 16.50 -9.31 5.90
N SER A 149 17.69 -9.65 6.40
CA SER A 149 18.78 -10.20 5.57
C SER A 149 18.58 -11.66 5.15
N LYS A 150 17.83 -12.46 5.92
CA LYS A 150 17.62 -13.89 5.65
C LYS A 150 16.27 -14.21 5.04
N ILE A 151 15.23 -13.46 5.38
CA ILE A 151 13.85 -13.78 5.01
C ILE A 151 13.39 -12.88 3.86
N PHE A 152 13.55 -11.57 4.00
CA PHE A 152 12.86 -10.59 3.14
C PHE A 152 13.75 -9.88 2.13
N THR A 153 14.94 -10.42 1.85
CA THR A 153 15.84 -9.82 0.84
C THR A 153 15.42 -10.19 -0.58
N ASP A 154 14.96 -11.41 -0.81
CA ASP A 154 14.56 -11.93 -2.13
C ASP A 154 13.06 -11.76 -2.44
N SER A 155 12.27 -11.32 -1.47
CA SER A 155 10.87 -10.97 -1.64
C SER A 155 10.64 -9.48 -1.88
N SER A 156 11.60 -8.60 -1.60
CA SER A 156 11.44 -7.17 -1.90
C SER A 156 11.60 -6.87 -3.39
N SER A 157 10.91 -5.83 -3.87
CA SER A 157 10.97 -5.35 -5.25
C SER A 157 12.39 -4.92 -5.68
N THR A 158 13.20 -4.51 -4.70
CA THR A 158 14.57 -4.01 -4.94
C THR A 158 15.66 -5.08 -4.80
N GLY A 159 15.31 -6.29 -4.34
CA GLY A 159 16.28 -7.35 -4.00
C GLY A 159 17.19 -6.98 -2.81
N ARG A 160 16.80 -6.00 -2.00
CA ARG A 160 17.49 -5.57 -0.78
C ARG A 160 16.71 -6.01 0.45
N SER A 161 17.37 -6.11 1.59
CA SER A 161 16.73 -6.47 2.84
C SER A 161 15.61 -5.49 3.22
N ASP A 162 14.40 -6.01 3.41
CA ASP A 162 13.25 -5.26 3.92
C ASP A 162 12.97 -5.63 5.38
N TYR A 163 12.84 -4.61 6.24
CA TYR A 163 12.64 -4.76 7.68
C TYR A 163 11.19 -4.50 8.08
N ALA A 164 10.41 -3.81 7.23
CA ALA A 164 9.00 -3.52 7.47
C ALA A 164 8.10 -4.77 7.60
N PRO A 165 8.26 -5.84 6.79
CA PRO A 165 7.37 -7.02 6.85
C PRO A 165 7.66 -7.92 8.07
N TRP A 166 8.78 -7.71 8.76
CA TRP A 166 9.15 -8.56 9.91
C TRP A 166 8.18 -8.39 11.07
N VAL A 167 7.73 -9.51 11.64
CA VAL A 167 6.74 -9.58 12.72
C VAL A 167 7.05 -8.68 13.93
N GLY A 168 8.33 -8.42 14.21
CA GLY A 168 8.71 -7.58 15.33
C GLY A 168 8.32 -6.11 15.18
N THR A 169 8.02 -5.62 13.98
CA THR A 169 7.40 -4.29 13.82
C THR A 169 6.10 -4.20 14.61
N THR A 170 5.35 -5.30 14.74
CA THR A 170 4.15 -5.35 15.60
C THR A 170 4.46 -5.80 17.03
N LEU A 171 5.27 -6.84 17.22
CA LEU A 171 5.51 -7.43 18.56
C LEU A 171 6.28 -6.51 19.50
N PHE A 172 7.25 -5.72 19.01
CA PHE A 172 8.02 -4.83 19.89
C PHE A 172 7.16 -3.70 20.46
N THR A 173 6.06 -3.33 19.79
CA THR A 173 5.05 -2.45 20.39
C THR A 173 4.47 -3.06 21.67
N LYS A 174 4.25 -4.38 21.71
CA LYS A 174 3.78 -5.11 22.90
C LYS A 174 4.87 -5.22 23.98
N LEU A 175 6.14 -5.10 23.59
CA LEU A 175 7.31 -5.09 24.48
C LEU A 175 7.75 -3.67 24.89
N ASN A 176 6.86 -2.68 24.71
CA ASN A 176 7.08 -1.27 25.07
C ASN A 176 8.13 -0.54 24.22
N ASP A 177 8.42 -1.02 23.01
CA ASP A 177 9.15 -0.27 21.98
C ASP A 177 8.32 -0.15 20.67
N PRO A 178 7.51 0.91 20.54
CA PRO A 178 6.68 1.12 19.36
C PRO A 178 7.45 1.69 18.15
N SER A 179 8.75 2.00 18.27
CA SER A 179 9.51 2.77 17.27
C SER A 179 9.57 2.06 15.92
N PHE A 180 9.81 0.75 15.90
CA PHE A 180 9.93 -0.04 14.68
C PHE A 180 8.71 0.08 13.76
N PHE A 181 7.49 -0.03 14.30
CA PHE A 181 6.29 0.17 13.50
C PHE A 181 6.17 1.61 12.98
N LYS A 182 6.38 2.59 13.86
CA LYS A 182 6.20 4.01 13.52
C LYS A 182 7.20 4.46 12.46
N ASP A 183 8.45 4.02 12.60
CA ASP A 183 9.56 4.55 11.82
C ASP A 183 9.75 3.76 10.53
N TRP A 184 9.36 2.47 10.49
CA TRP A 184 9.58 1.61 9.33
C TRP A 184 8.31 1.36 8.52
N VAL A 185 7.13 1.30 9.15
CA VAL A 185 5.86 1.00 8.45
C VAL A 185 5.06 2.27 8.13
N LEU A 186 4.95 3.22 9.08
CA LEU A 186 4.12 4.44 8.95
C LEU A 186 4.79 5.57 8.16
N THR A 187 5.28 5.24 6.98
CA THR A 187 5.90 6.16 6.02
C THR A 187 5.51 5.77 4.60
N GLN A 188 5.33 6.75 3.70
CA GLN A 188 5.12 6.49 2.26
C GLN A 188 6.44 6.33 1.49
N GLY A 189 7.55 6.82 2.04
CA GLY A 189 8.85 6.78 1.38
C GLY A 189 9.63 5.50 1.66
N THR A 190 10.45 5.09 0.71
CA THR A 190 11.44 4.01 0.88
C THR A 190 12.61 4.47 1.74
N SER A 191 13.27 3.54 2.43
CA SER A 191 14.47 3.80 3.23
C SER A 191 15.37 2.56 3.27
N LYS A 192 16.42 2.58 4.10
CA LYS A 192 17.20 1.37 4.39
C LYS A 192 16.41 0.30 5.16
N TYR A 193 15.23 0.63 5.70
CA TYR A 193 14.39 -0.26 6.50
C TYR A 193 13.11 -0.70 5.79
N LYS A 194 12.68 0.03 4.76
CA LYS A 194 11.45 -0.25 4.00
C LYS A 194 11.75 -0.10 2.52
N GLN A 195 11.59 -1.17 1.75
CA GLN A 195 11.89 -1.15 0.31
C GLN A 195 10.65 -0.81 -0.51
N GLU A 196 9.47 -1.24 -0.07
CA GLU A 196 8.22 -0.98 -0.81
C GLU A 196 7.68 0.43 -0.55
N PRO A 197 7.32 1.21 -1.58
CA PRO A 197 6.78 2.55 -1.41
C PRO A 197 5.33 2.55 -0.91
N GLY A 198 4.81 3.74 -0.60
CA GLY A 198 3.41 3.94 -0.24
C GLY A 198 3.00 3.19 1.02
N THR A 199 1.82 2.58 0.99
CA THR A 199 1.18 1.93 2.14
C THR A 199 1.23 0.41 2.08
N TYR A 200 1.89 -0.19 1.10
CA TYR A 200 1.92 -1.65 0.88
C TYR A 200 2.16 -2.43 2.17
N GLU A 201 3.28 -2.16 2.85
CA GLU A 201 3.67 -2.82 4.11
C GLU A 201 2.63 -2.68 5.24
N LEU A 202 1.92 -1.55 5.28
CA LEU A 202 0.84 -1.34 6.26
C LEU A 202 -0.36 -2.23 5.94
N ILE A 203 -0.76 -2.31 4.67
CA ILE A 203 -1.91 -3.12 4.24
C ILE A 203 -1.58 -4.61 4.35
N ALA A 204 -0.37 -5.01 3.95
CA ALA A 204 0.15 -6.37 4.11
C ALA A 204 0.19 -6.78 5.59
N THR A 205 0.65 -5.89 6.49
CA THR A 205 0.57 -6.12 7.95
C THR A 205 -0.86 -6.32 8.42
N ALA A 206 -1.80 -5.47 8.00
CA ALA A 206 -3.20 -5.61 8.39
C ALA A 206 -3.83 -6.92 7.90
N GLN A 207 -3.53 -7.32 6.66
CA GLN A 207 -3.97 -8.60 6.10
C GLN A 207 -3.41 -9.77 6.90
N ALA A 208 -2.08 -9.81 7.12
CA ALA A 208 -1.45 -10.89 7.88
C ALA A 208 -2.00 -11.01 9.31
N VAL A 209 -2.24 -9.89 10.01
CA VAL A 209 -2.86 -9.93 11.34
C VAL A 209 -4.27 -10.54 11.30
N LEU A 210 -5.09 -10.21 10.29
CA LEU A 210 -6.42 -10.81 10.15
C LEU A 210 -6.35 -12.30 9.84
N GLU A 211 -5.45 -12.72 8.96
CA GLU A 211 -5.22 -14.14 8.68
C GLU A 211 -4.78 -14.90 9.94
N MET A 212 -3.85 -14.34 10.72
CA MET A 212 -3.42 -14.91 12.00
C MET A 212 -4.55 -15.01 13.03
N LYS A 213 -5.47 -14.04 13.07
CA LYS A 213 -6.65 -14.09 13.95
C LYS A 213 -7.61 -15.22 13.55
N ASN A 214 -7.78 -15.47 12.26
CA ASN A 214 -8.59 -16.58 11.75
C ASN A 214 -7.98 -17.95 12.07
N LEU A 215 -6.68 -18.03 12.29
CA LEU A 215 -5.96 -19.26 12.64
C LEU A 215 -6.09 -19.68 14.13
N GLY A 216 -6.86 -18.95 14.96
CA GLY A 216 -7.20 -19.41 16.32
C GLY A 216 -6.12 -19.20 17.38
N TYR A 217 -5.13 -18.35 17.12
CA TYR A 217 -3.92 -18.17 17.95
C TYR A 217 -4.16 -17.95 19.46
N VAL A 218 -5.16 -17.15 19.83
CA VAL A 218 -5.49 -16.88 21.25
C VAL A 218 -5.89 -18.17 22.00
N LEU A 219 -6.55 -19.11 21.30
CA LEU A 219 -6.91 -20.41 21.86
C LEU A 219 -5.68 -21.31 22.02
N ASP A 220 -4.73 -21.24 21.09
CA ASP A 220 -3.49 -22.02 21.16
C ASP A 220 -2.57 -21.56 22.31
N VAL A 221 -2.48 -20.25 22.55
CA VAL A 221 -1.74 -19.69 23.70
C VAL A 221 -2.31 -20.22 25.04
N VAL A 222 -3.64 -20.37 25.13
CA VAL A 222 -4.31 -20.97 26.30
C VAL A 222 -3.95 -22.45 26.45
N LEU A 223 -3.93 -23.20 25.35
CA LEU A 223 -3.68 -24.64 25.35
C LEU A 223 -2.21 -24.98 25.64
N ASN A 224 -1.27 -24.09 25.31
CA ASN A 224 0.17 -24.28 25.53
C ASN A 224 0.70 -23.73 26.87
N ASN A 225 -0.19 -23.34 27.81
CA ASN A 225 0.18 -22.75 29.11
C ASN A 225 1.02 -21.44 29.01
N GLU A 226 0.92 -20.71 27.90
CA GLU A 226 1.66 -19.47 27.65
C GLU A 226 0.90 -18.20 28.12
N LEU A 227 -0.20 -18.40 28.86
CA LEU A 227 -1.09 -17.33 29.34
C LEU A 227 -0.39 -16.28 30.20
N GLY A 228 0.57 -16.68 31.05
CA GLY A 228 1.31 -15.75 31.91
C GLY A 228 2.08 -14.73 31.06
N THR A 229 2.91 -15.23 30.16
CA THR A 229 3.68 -14.44 29.19
C THR A 229 2.76 -13.56 28.33
N TYR A 230 1.61 -14.08 27.91
CA TYR A 230 0.62 -13.30 27.17
C TYR A 230 0.04 -12.14 27.98
N PHE A 231 -0.37 -12.36 29.24
CA PHE A 231 -0.88 -11.26 30.06
C PHE A 231 0.19 -10.21 30.39
N ASP A 232 1.43 -10.64 30.62
CA ASP A 232 2.54 -9.73 30.89
C ASP A 232 2.86 -8.85 29.66
N THR A 233 2.86 -9.42 28.45
CA THR A 233 3.03 -8.67 27.19
C THR A 233 1.85 -7.74 26.91
N VAL A 234 0.60 -8.16 27.18
CA VAL A 234 -0.57 -7.29 27.06
C VAL A 234 -0.47 -6.11 28.04
N GLN A 235 -0.12 -6.37 29.30
CA GLN A 235 -0.01 -5.33 30.32
C GLN A 235 1.08 -4.31 29.96
N LEU A 236 2.27 -4.80 29.58
CA LEU A 236 3.40 -3.97 29.17
C LEU A 236 3.07 -3.15 27.90
N GLY A 237 2.41 -3.80 26.94
CA GLY A 237 2.11 -3.26 25.62
C GLY A 237 0.86 -2.39 25.52
N THR A 238 0.01 -2.31 26.54
CA THR A 238 -1.33 -1.67 26.44
C THR A 238 -1.24 -0.20 25.98
N ALA A 239 -0.44 0.62 26.66
CA ALA A 239 -0.33 2.04 26.32
C ALA A 239 0.37 2.29 24.96
N PRO A 240 1.52 1.63 24.66
CA PRO A 240 2.13 1.69 23.33
C PRO A 240 1.19 1.24 22.20
N SER A 241 0.45 0.12 22.39
CA SER A 241 -0.50 -0.40 21.39
C SER A 241 -1.63 0.59 21.11
N ALA A 242 -2.19 1.22 22.15
CA ALA A 242 -3.21 2.26 21.97
C ALA A 242 -2.65 3.50 21.25
N SER A 243 -1.38 3.84 21.50
CA SER A 243 -0.69 4.94 20.82
C SER A 243 -0.43 4.62 19.34
N ASN A 244 0.09 3.43 19.03
CA ASN A 244 0.33 2.98 17.66
C ASN A 244 -0.97 2.79 16.89
N SER A 245 -2.01 2.26 17.52
CA SER A 245 -3.35 2.17 16.92
C SER A 245 -3.82 3.54 16.41
N ARG A 246 -3.74 4.59 17.25
CA ARG A 246 -4.08 5.96 16.83
C ARG A 246 -3.15 6.50 15.74
N ALA A 247 -1.83 6.32 15.89
CA ALA A 247 -0.86 6.79 14.91
C ALA A 247 -1.08 6.14 13.53
N THR A 248 -1.39 4.85 13.52
CA THR A 248 -1.71 4.07 12.31
C THR A 248 -2.97 4.61 11.65
N GLN A 249 -4.03 4.85 12.43
CA GLN A 249 -5.27 5.43 11.93
C GLN A 249 -5.04 6.82 11.34
N THR A 250 -4.31 7.68 12.04
CA THR A 250 -3.97 9.03 11.56
C THR A 250 -3.13 8.99 10.29
N PHE A 251 -2.13 8.11 10.21
CA PHE A 251 -1.33 7.92 9.00
C PHE A 251 -2.19 7.47 7.82
N PHE A 252 -3.08 6.49 8.03
CA PHE A 252 -4.00 5.98 7.01
C PHE A 252 -4.97 7.06 6.50
N GLU A 253 -5.60 7.80 7.41
CA GLU A 253 -6.51 8.91 7.08
C GLU A 253 -5.79 10.08 6.41
N THR A 254 -4.55 10.36 6.78
CA THR A 254 -3.74 11.40 6.11
C THR A 254 -3.36 10.94 4.71
N THR A 255 -3.06 9.66 4.54
CA THR A 255 -2.61 9.09 3.26
C THR A 255 -3.75 9.04 2.25
N TYR A 256 -4.88 8.44 2.60
CA TYR A 256 -6.01 8.26 1.68
C TYR A 256 -7.05 9.39 1.75
N GLY A 257 -7.07 10.18 2.82
CA GLY A 257 -8.12 11.18 3.05
C GLY A 257 -9.06 10.75 4.16
N THR A 258 -9.47 11.72 4.98
CA THR A 258 -10.28 11.48 6.18
C THR A 258 -11.69 11.02 5.83
N ASP A 259 -12.27 11.45 4.71
CA ASP A 259 -13.63 11.12 4.27
C ASP A 259 -13.84 9.62 3.98
N VAL A 260 -12.78 8.93 3.55
CA VAL A 260 -12.79 7.47 3.35
C VAL A 260 -12.11 6.74 4.51
N GLY A 261 -10.98 7.23 4.99
CA GLY A 261 -10.13 6.54 5.96
C GLY A 261 -10.79 6.35 7.33
N HIS A 262 -11.60 7.30 7.79
CA HIS A 262 -12.21 7.25 9.14
C HIS A 262 -13.19 6.08 9.35
N LYS A 263 -13.73 5.51 8.26
CA LYS A 263 -14.65 4.36 8.31
C LYS A 263 -13.91 3.02 8.36
N ILE A 264 -12.60 3.02 8.15
CA ILE A 264 -11.74 1.84 8.14
C ILE A 264 -10.84 1.91 9.36
N HIS A 265 -10.99 0.96 10.27
CA HIS A 265 -10.32 0.98 11.57
C HIS A 265 -9.01 0.17 11.56
N ILE A 266 -8.11 0.47 10.64
CA ILE A 266 -6.86 -0.28 10.45
C ILE A 266 -5.97 -0.30 11.71
N GLY A 267 -5.96 0.79 12.47
CA GLY A 267 -5.20 0.88 13.71
C GLY A 267 -5.68 -0.12 14.78
N THR A 268 -6.99 -0.36 14.89
CA THR A 268 -7.53 -1.37 15.83
C THR A 268 -7.42 -2.77 15.26
N THR A 269 -7.52 -2.94 13.93
CA THR A 269 -7.24 -4.21 13.25
C THR A 269 -5.87 -4.76 13.66
N ILE A 270 -4.82 -3.95 13.60
CA ILE A 270 -3.44 -4.39 13.85
C ILE A 270 -3.16 -4.59 15.34
N PHE A 271 -3.54 -3.63 16.20
CA PHE A 271 -3.07 -3.60 17.59
C PHE A 271 -4.07 -4.05 18.65
N ASN A 272 -5.32 -4.35 18.28
CA ASN A 272 -6.35 -4.81 19.22
C ASN A 272 -6.57 -6.32 19.12
N ASP A 273 -6.33 -7.01 20.23
CA ASP A 273 -6.38 -8.47 20.33
C ASP A 273 -7.82 -9.00 20.58
N VAL A 274 -8.75 -8.13 21.00
CA VAL A 274 -10.10 -8.53 21.50
C VAL A 274 -11.24 -8.17 20.54
N VAL A 275 -11.01 -7.33 19.51
CA VAL A 275 -12.08 -6.77 18.65
C VAL A 275 -12.47 -7.68 17.47
N GLY A 276 -11.98 -8.92 17.44
CA GLY A 276 -12.19 -9.89 16.35
C GLY A 276 -13.63 -10.38 16.08
N VAL A 277 -14.67 -9.70 16.57
CA VAL A 277 -16.07 -10.13 16.37
C VAL A 277 -16.94 -9.10 15.63
N VAL A 278 -16.48 -7.87 15.37
CA VAL A 278 -17.41 -6.79 14.92
C VAL A 278 -16.97 -6.02 13.68
N GLU A 279 -15.70 -6.06 13.26
CA GLU A 279 -15.21 -5.24 12.15
C GLU A 279 -14.89 -6.09 10.90
N ASN A 280 -15.72 -5.92 9.86
CA ASN A 280 -15.65 -6.68 8.60
C ASN A 280 -14.81 -5.93 7.53
N ASN A 281 -13.71 -5.30 7.95
CA ASN A 281 -12.75 -4.66 7.05
C ASN A 281 -11.77 -5.73 6.61
N GLY A 282 -11.84 -6.20 5.36
CA GLY A 282 -10.76 -7.01 4.81
C GLY A 282 -9.76 -6.15 4.04
N TYR A 283 -8.51 -6.60 4.12
CA TYR A 283 -7.36 -5.99 3.49
C TYR A 283 -6.81 -7.01 2.51
N ARG A 284 -6.41 -6.53 1.34
CA ARG A 284 -5.81 -7.34 0.31
C ARG A 284 -4.59 -6.61 -0.24
N VAL A 285 -3.50 -7.34 -0.38
CA VAL A 285 -2.36 -6.88 -1.16
C VAL A 285 -2.12 -7.78 -2.37
N GLY A 286 -1.53 -7.19 -3.42
CA GLY A 286 -0.82 -7.94 -4.45
C GLY A 286 0.62 -8.23 -4.01
N SER A 287 1.47 -8.58 -4.97
CA SER A 287 2.87 -8.92 -4.77
C SER A 287 3.80 -7.73 -5.03
N THR A 288 5.11 -7.93 -4.88
CA THR A 288 6.14 -6.96 -5.27
C THR A 288 6.55 -7.10 -6.75
N HIS A 289 5.71 -7.76 -7.55
CA HIS A 289 5.89 -8.04 -8.98
C HIS A 289 4.54 -7.89 -9.71
N ASP A 290 4.59 -7.77 -11.04
CA ASP A 290 3.40 -7.67 -11.90
C ASP A 290 2.35 -8.77 -11.62
N ASP A 291 1.20 -8.36 -11.09
CA ASP A 291 0.00 -9.17 -10.87
C ASP A 291 -0.98 -8.98 -12.03
N SER A 292 -0.76 -9.69 -13.14
CA SER A 292 -1.57 -9.56 -14.36
C SER A 292 -2.09 -10.89 -14.91
N GLY A 293 -3.11 -10.83 -15.78
CA GLY A 293 -3.67 -12.01 -16.45
C GLY A 293 -4.22 -13.05 -15.48
N ALA A 294 -3.56 -14.21 -15.37
CA ALA A 294 -3.99 -15.28 -14.46
C ALA A 294 -3.76 -14.93 -12.97
N HIS A 295 -2.89 -13.95 -12.70
CA HIS A 295 -2.55 -13.49 -11.34
C HIS A 295 -3.22 -12.16 -10.98
N ALA A 296 -4.02 -11.59 -11.89
CA ALA A 296 -4.75 -10.34 -11.67
C ALA A 296 -5.60 -10.36 -10.39
N LEU A 297 -5.66 -9.22 -9.70
CA LEU A 297 -6.47 -9.07 -8.50
C LEU A 297 -7.95 -8.93 -8.86
N VAL A 298 -8.69 -10.02 -8.75
CA VAL A 298 -10.14 -10.02 -8.97
C VAL A 298 -10.89 -9.54 -7.72
N LEU A 299 -11.57 -8.40 -7.82
CA LEU A 299 -12.45 -7.84 -6.80
C LEU A 299 -13.85 -8.41 -6.96
N ALA A 300 -14.21 -9.37 -6.10
CA ALA A 300 -15.49 -10.08 -6.20
C ALA A 300 -16.30 -10.07 -4.89
N SER A 301 -15.73 -9.58 -3.78
CA SER A 301 -16.31 -9.79 -2.46
C SER A 301 -16.40 -8.50 -1.65
N SER A 302 -17.34 -8.43 -0.70
CA SER A 302 -17.40 -7.31 0.25
C SER A 302 -16.23 -7.28 1.25
N HIS A 303 -15.33 -8.26 1.21
CA HIS A 303 -14.16 -8.32 2.09
C HIS A 303 -13.00 -7.49 1.54
N ASP A 304 -12.93 -7.18 0.24
CA ASP A 304 -11.83 -6.39 -0.33
C ASP A 304 -12.00 -4.88 -0.05
N ARG A 305 -11.98 -4.46 1.23
CA ARG A 305 -12.24 -3.05 1.61
C ARG A 305 -11.06 -2.13 1.36
N VAL A 306 -9.86 -2.66 1.48
CA VAL A 306 -8.63 -1.94 1.13
C VAL A 306 -7.78 -2.88 0.30
N VAL A 307 -7.47 -2.46 -0.92
CA VAL A 307 -6.67 -3.19 -1.88
C VAL A 307 -5.45 -2.35 -2.21
N ASN A 308 -4.26 -2.90 -2.08
CA ASN A 308 -3.02 -2.28 -2.54
C ASN A 308 -2.25 -3.30 -3.40
N THR A 309 -2.05 -3.07 -4.70
CA THR A 309 -1.47 -4.10 -5.57
C THR A 309 0.04 -4.26 -5.35
N GLY A 310 0.73 -3.20 -4.94
CA GLY A 310 2.12 -3.26 -4.51
C GLY A 310 3.05 -2.61 -5.49
N VAL A 311 3.98 -3.38 -6.05
CA VAL A 311 4.93 -2.87 -7.04
C VAL A 311 4.85 -3.74 -8.28
N GLY A 312 4.77 -3.13 -9.45
CA GLY A 312 4.64 -3.86 -10.72
C GLY A 312 3.68 -3.16 -11.65
N ASN A 313 3.40 -3.75 -12.80
CA ASN A 313 2.27 -3.35 -13.62
C ASN A 313 1.12 -4.32 -13.35
N ASP A 314 0.23 -3.92 -12.47
CA ASP A 314 -0.81 -4.79 -11.93
C ASP A 314 -2.13 -4.62 -12.67
N GLU A 315 -2.92 -5.69 -12.71
CA GLU A 315 -4.27 -5.68 -13.23
C GLU A 315 -5.26 -6.00 -12.11
N ILE A 316 -6.19 -5.06 -11.89
CA ILE A 316 -7.28 -5.19 -10.94
C ILE A 316 -8.58 -5.35 -11.74
N ILE A 317 -9.30 -6.44 -11.51
CA ILE A 317 -10.53 -6.76 -12.24
C ILE A 317 -11.72 -6.62 -11.30
N ALA A 318 -12.55 -5.60 -11.51
CA ALA A 318 -13.82 -5.46 -10.81
C ALA A 318 -14.84 -6.43 -11.40
N ASP A 319 -15.02 -7.58 -10.75
CA ASP A 319 -15.99 -8.58 -11.21
C ASP A 319 -17.43 -8.06 -11.09
N ARG A 320 -18.39 -8.71 -11.75
CA ARG A 320 -19.80 -8.30 -11.78
C ARG A 320 -20.38 -8.08 -10.38
N GLY A 321 -19.97 -8.87 -9.39
CA GLY A 321 -20.41 -8.74 -7.99
C GLY A 321 -20.00 -7.42 -7.34
N TRP A 322 -18.97 -6.75 -7.85
CA TRP A 322 -18.41 -5.52 -7.31
C TRP A 322 -19.32 -4.29 -7.44
N ALA A 323 -20.28 -4.32 -8.38
CA ALA A 323 -21.17 -3.19 -8.67
C ALA A 323 -21.96 -2.67 -7.44
N ALA A 324 -22.28 -3.54 -6.49
CA ALA A 324 -23.04 -3.19 -5.28
C ALA A 324 -22.15 -2.90 -4.06
N ILE A 325 -20.84 -3.11 -4.15
CA ILE A 325 -19.91 -2.90 -3.04
C ILE A 325 -19.56 -1.42 -2.93
N GLY A 326 -19.60 -0.89 -1.70
CA GLY A 326 -19.15 0.47 -1.41
C GLY A 326 -20.21 1.47 -1.00
N ALA A 327 -21.48 1.06 -0.88
CA ALA A 327 -22.56 1.97 -0.47
C ALA A 327 -22.43 2.49 0.97
N THR A 328 -21.92 1.68 1.91
CA THR A 328 -21.81 2.06 3.34
C THR A 328 -20.39 2.46 3.73
N VAL A 329 -19.42 1.65 3.30
CA VAL A 329 -17.98 1.87 3.46
C VAL A 329 -17.36 1.80 2.08
N GLN A 330 -16.84 2.93 1.63
CA GLN A 330 -16.17 3.09 0.35
C GLN A 330 -14.88 2.27 0.35
N PRO A 331 -14.68 1.32 -0.57
CA PRO A 331 -13.43 0.60 -0.71
C PRO A 331 -12.33 1.55 -1.16
N ILE A 332 -11.11 1.25 -0.73
CA ILE A 332 -9.89 1.90 -1.21
C ILE A 332 -9.20 0.92 -2.14
N ILE A 333 -8.88 1.39 -3.35
CA ILE A 333 -8.12 0.66 -4.35
C ILE A 333 -6.87 1.49 -4.65
N ASP A 334 -5.70 0.90 -4.46
CA ASP A 334 -4.42 1.56 -4.60
C ASP A 334 -3.53 0.70 -5.51
N GLY A 335 -3.13 1.22 -6.67
CA GLY A 335 -2.21 0.49 -7.57
C GLY A 335 -0.76 0.47 -7.09
N GLY A 336 -0.41 1.26 -6.07
CA GLY A 336 0.98 1.29 -5.60
C GLY A 336 1.94 1.93 -6.62
N ASP A 337 3.12 1.34 -6.82
CA ASP A 337 4.14 1.87 -7.74
C ASP A 337 4.21 1.02 -9.01
N GLY A 338 3.88 1.62 -10.15
CA GLY A 338 3.52 0.82 -11.29
C GLY A 338 2.92 1.61 -12.44
N ASN A 339 2.49 0.87 -13.46
CA ASN A 339 1.52 1.35 -14.44
C ASN A 339 0.32 0.41 -14.38
N ASP A 340 -0.59 0.74 -13.47
CA ASP A 340 -1.60 -0.18 -12.99
C ASP A 340 -2.92 0.00 -13.74
N THR A 341 -3.62 -1.12 -13.94
CA THR A 341 -4.87 -1.18 -14.69
C THR A 341 -6.03 -1.53 -13.78
N LEU A 342 -7.05 -0.67 -13.72
CA LEU A 342 -8.33 -0.98 -13.08
C LEU A 342 -9.41 -1.21 -14.13
N ASN A 343 -9.87 -2.46 -14.20
CA ASN A 343 -10.80 -2.94 -15.20
C ASN A 343 -12.22 -3.08 -14.63
N TYR A 344 -13.10 -2.15 -15.01
CA TYR A 344 -14.53 -2.14 -14.71
C TYR A 344 -15.41 -2.75 -15.80
N SER A 345 -14.84 -3.24 -16.92
CA SER A 345 -15.62 -3.70 -18.08
C SER A 345 -16.62 -4.83 -17.79
N HIS A 346 -16.44 -5.57 -16.69
CA HIS A 346 -17.34 -6.65 -16.26
C HIS A 346 -18.57 -6.15 -15.48
N LEU A 347 -18.60 -4.88 -15.11
CA LEU A 347 -19.76 -4.27 -14.45
C LEU A 347 -20.92 -4.09 -15.42
N GLN A 348 -22.13 -4.33 -14.94
CA GLN A 348 -23.35 -4.16 -15.75
C GLN A 348 -23.90 -2.73 -15.71
N SER A 349 -23.41 -1.92 -14.77
CA SER A 349 -23.85 -0.54 -14.56
C SER A 349 -22.75 0.40 -15.02
N PRO A 350 -23.10 1.54 -15.64
CA PRO A 350 -22.11 2.53 -16.03
C PRO A 350 -21.28 3.01 -14.84
N VAL A 351 -20.06 3.46 -15.12
CA VAL A 351 -19.13 4.01 -14.15
C VAL A 351 -18.93 5.49 -14.41
N SER A 352 -19.05 6.29 -13.35
CA SER A 352 -18.66 7.70 -13.38
C SER A 352 -17.37 7.89 -12.59
N LEU A 353 -16.31 8.35 -13.26
CA LEU A 353 -15.04 8.69 -12.64
C LEU A 353 -15.01 10.18 -12.30
N HIS A 354 -14.76 10.52 -11.03
CA HIS A 354 -14.57 11.90 -10.59
C HIS A 354 -13.18 12.07 -9.96
N PHE A 355 -12.36 12.93 -10.54
CA PHE A 355 -10.99 13.16 -10.11
C PHE A 355 -10.93 14.31 -9.09
N ASP A 356 -10.31 14.07 -7.93
CA ASP A 356 -10.08 15.09 -6.90
C ASP A 356 -8.65 15.02 -6.30
N GLY A 357 -8.32 16.00 -5.45
CA GLY A 357 -6.99 16.19 -4.86
C GLY A 357 -6.95 15.87 -3.37
N THR A 358 -7.36 14.66 -3.00
CA THR A 358 -7.50 14.23 -1.59
C THR A 358 -6.36 13.32 -1.14
N GLY A 359 -5.93 13.48 0.11
CA GLY A 359 -4.91 12.63 0.74
C GLY A 359 -3.48 13.02 0.37
N ALA A 360 -2.51 12.28 0.91
CA ALA A 360 -1.08 12.55 0.73
C ALA A 360 -0.55 12.13 -0.65
N PHE A 361 -1.24 11.24 -1.36
CA PHE A 361 -0.91 10.91 -2.76
C PHE A 361 -1.16 12.08 -3.72
N GLY A 362 -1.95 13.08 -3.31
CA GLY A 362 -2.17 14.32 -4.06
C GLY A 362 -3.21 14.24 -5.18
N TRP A 363 -3.70 13.04 -5.49
CA TRP A 363 -4.82 12.81 -6.40
C TRP A 363 -5.58 11.54 -6.03
N ARG A 364 -6.85 11.48 -6.42
CA ARG A 364 -7.78 10.37 -6.21
C ARG A 364 -8.82 10.34 -7.31
N VAL A 365 -9.33 9.15 -7.63
CA VAL A 365 -10.53 8.96 -8.44
C VAL A 365 -11.63 8.36 -7.59
N LEU A 366 -12.77 9.05 -7.51
CA LEU A 366 -14.01 8.50 -7.01
C LEU A 366 -14.72 7.81 -8.17
N ALA A 367 -14.76 6.48 -8.16
CA ALA A 367 -15.44 5.68 -9.18
C ALA A 367 -16.85 5.31 -8.70
N HIS A 368 -17.86 6.00 -9.19
CA HIS A 368 -19.27 5.75 -8.87
C HIS A 368 -19.80 4.64 -9.77
N LYS A 369 -20.39 3.61 -9.17
CA LYS A 369 -20.90 2.43 -9.89
C LYS A 369 -22.41 2.49 -9.96
N GLY A 370 -22.94 2.80 -11.15
CA GLY A 370 -24.36 2.99 -11.41
C GLY A 370 -24.82 4.43 -11.24
N LEU A 371 -25.97 4.63 -10.59
CA LEU A 371 -26.50 5.99 -10.39
C LEU A 371 -25.61 6.76 -9.42
N ASP A 372 -25.16 7.94 -9.85
CA ASP A 372 -24.44 8.88 -8.99
C ASP A 372 -25.36 9.45 -7.91
N LEU A 373 -25.46 8.70 -6.82
CA LEU A 373 -26.19 9.06 -5.62
C LEU A 373 -25.18 9.36 -4.50
N PRO A 374 -25.46 10.30 -3.59
CA PRO A 374 -24.55 10.65 -2.49
C PRO A 374 -24.07 9.45 -1.64
N ASP A 375 -24.94 8.44 -1.49
CA ASP A 375 -24.69 7.17 -0.77
C ASP A 375 -24.64 5.95 -1.71
N GLY A 376 -24.37 6.18 -3.00
CA GLY A 376 -24.22 5.12 -4.00
C GLY A 376 -22.94 4.30 -3.82
N PRO A 377 -22.89 3.06 -4.34
CA PRO A 377 -21.67 2.27 -4.38
C PRO A 377 -20.56 3.02 -5.14
N ARG A 378 -19.45 3.30 -4.45
CA ARG A 378 -18.29 3.95 -5.06
C ARG A 378 -16.99 3.43 -4.48
N ASP A 379 -15.92 3.54 -5.26
CA ASP A 379 -14.55 3.20 -4.89
C ASP A 379 -13.70 4.47 -4.80
N ALA A 380 -12.78 4.54 -3.83
CA ALA A 380 -11.71 5.54 -3.82
C ALA A 380 -10.47 4.90 -4.41
N VAL A 381 -10.04 5.40 -5.56
CA VAL A 381 -8.96 4.83 -6.36
C VAL A 381 -7.76 5.78 -6.34
N TYR A 382 -6.57 5.23 -6.14
CA TYR A 382 -5.29 5.94 -6.07
C TYR A 382 -4.26 5.18 -6.90
N ASN A 383 -3.30 5.89 -7.48
CA ASN A 383 -2.15 5.30 -8.18
C ASN A 383 -2.58 4.26 -9.24
N ILE A 384 -3.59 4.60 -10.06
CA ILE A 384 -4.02 3.81 -11.21
C ILE A 384 -3.86 4.64 -12.48
N GLU A 385 -3.00 4.21 -13.38
CA GLU A 385 -2.69 4.92 -14.61
C GLU A 385 -3.65 4.54 -15.74
N HIS A 386 -4.18 3.31 -15.75
CA HIS A 386 -5.06 2.81 -16.80
C HIS A 386 -6.43 2.38 -16.26
N PHE A 387 -7.49 2.97 -16.79
CA PHE A 387 -8.86 2.57 -16.51
C PHE A 387 -9.49 1.92 -17.73
N ILE A 388 -10.13 0.76 -17.56
CA ILE A 388 -10.98 0.14 -18.59
C ILE A 388 -12.42 0.24 -18.10
N LEU A 389 -13.24 1.04 -18.78
CA LEU A 389 -14.62 1.29 -18.36
C LEU A 389 -15.61 0.29 -18.98
N THR A 390 -16.89 0.55 -18.80
CA THR A 390 -17.96 -0.41 -19.12
C THR A 390 -18.46 -0.21 -20.54
N ASP A 391 -19.20 -1.18 -21.07
CA ASP A 391 -19.98 -0.97 -22.31
C ASP A 391 -21.22 -0.08 -22.10
N GLY A 392 -21.43 0.44 -20.88
CA GLY A 392 -22.47 1.38 -20.53
C GLY A 392 -22.10 2.84 -20.86
N ASN A 393 -23.02 3.74 -20.55
CA ASN A 393 -22.82 5.18 -20.75
C ASN A 393 -22.01 5.76 -19.59
N ASP A 394 -20.68 5.66 -19.67
CA ASP A 394 -19.78 6.09 -18.61
C ASP A 394 -19.60 7.61 -18.59
N GLN A 395 -19.14 8.13 -17.46
CA GLN A 395 -18.89 9.56 -17.31
C GLN A 395 -17.52 9.80 -16.70
N ILE A 396 -16.87 10.86 -17.13
CA ILE A 396 -15.59 11.29 -16.59
C ILE A 396 -15.70 12.76 -16.25
N GLU A 397 -15.46 13.09 -15.00
CA GLU A 397 -15.41 14.46 -14.51
C GLU A 397 -14.04 14.74 -13.92
N ARG A 398 -13.37 15.75 -14.48
CA ARG A 398 -12.02 16.08 -14.07
C ARG A 398 -11.81 17.58 -13.90
N ASP A 399 -11.25 17.94 -12.76
CA ASP A 399 -10.71 19.27 -12.51
C ASP A 399 -9.26 19.38 -13.05
N ASP A 400 -8.96 20.49 -13.69
CA ASP A 400 -7.68 20.70 -14.41
C ASP A 400 -6.52 21.20 -13.54
N ASN A 401 -6.76 21.45 -12.26
CA ASN A 401 -5.73 21.80 -11.28
C ASN A 401 -5.04 20.57 -10.65
N LEU A 402 -5.48 19.36 -11.01
CA LEU A 402 -4.94 18.11 -10.49
C LEU A 402 -3.76 17.64 -11.33
N SER A 403 -2.59 17.58 -10.69
CA SER A 403 -1.42 16.91 -11.24
C SER A 403 -1.62 15.40 -11.14
N THR A 404 -2.01 14.75 -12.23
CA THR A 404 -2.04 13.29 -12.33
C THR A 404 -0.81 12.80 -13.08
N PRO A 405 -0.40 11.54 -12.89
CA PRO A 405 0.48 10.86 -13.86
C PRO A 405 -0.18 10.78 -15.24
N ASP A 406 0.56 10.25 -16.21
CA ASP A 406 0.03 10.00 -17.55
C ASP A 406 -1.08 8.95 -17.46
N LEU A 407 -2.31 9.37 -17.74
CA LEU A 407 -3.51 8.53 -17.60
C LEU A 407 -3.96 7.97 -18.96
N VAL A 408 -4.43 6.73 -18.97
CA VAL A 408 -5.12 6.08 -20.08
C VAL A 408 -6.51 5.68 -19.63
N ILE A 409 -7.55 6.08 -20.35
CA ILE A 409 -8.92 5.67 -20.04
C ILE A 409 -9.55 5.08 -21.30
N ASP A 410 -9.79 3.77 -21.27
CA ASP A 410 -10.48 3.03 -22.30
C ASP A 410 -11.99 3.16 -22.06
N LEU A 411 -12.60 4.01 -22.88
CA LEU A 411 -14.02 4.25 -22.97
C LEU A 411 -14.64 3.03 -23.69
N GLY A 412 -15.51 2.29 -23.01
CA GLY A 412 -16.20 1.15 -23.59
C GLY A 412 -17.15 1.55 -24.72
N SER A 413 -18.01 0.63 -25.15
CA SER A 413 -18.87 0.84 -26.33
C SER A 413 -20.08 1.75 -26.11
N GLY A 414 -20.37 2.22 -24.89
CA GLY A 414 -21.53 3.05 -24.61
C GLY A 414 -21.36 4.52 -25.01
N SER A 415 -22.40 5.34 -24.81
CA SER A 415 -22.35 6.79 -25.04
C SER A 415 -21.76 7.47 -23.81
N ASN A 416 -20.46 7.79 -23.85
CA ASN A 416 -19.75 8.33 -22.69
C ASN A 416 -19.68 9.86 -22.72
N THR A 417 -19.57 10.47 -21.55
CA THR A 417 -19.45 11.92 -21.39
C THR A 417 -18.17 12.29 -20.67
N LEU A 418 -17.39 13.21 -21.25
CA LEU A 418 -16.20 13.79 -20.63
C LEU A 418 -16.45 15.26 -20.25
N HIS A 419 -16.48 15.54 -18.95
CA HIS A 419 -16.57 16.88 -18.38
C HIS A 419 -15.19 17.34 -17.90
N LEU A 420 -14.65 18.37 -18.56
CA LEU A 420 -13.40 19.01 -18.17
C LEU A 420 -13.73 20.36 -17.53
N ARG A 421 -13.37 20.52 -16.25
CA ARG A 421 -13.66 21.71 -15.45
C ARG A 421 -12.38 22.49 -15.18
N HIS A 422 -12.42 23.80 -15.47
CA HIS A 422 -11.36 24.72 -15.09
C HIS A 422 -11.57 25.21 -13.65
N ALA A 423 -10.72 24.77 -12.72
CA ALA A 423 -10.73 25.28 -11.36
C ALA A 423 -9.98 26.63 -11.31
N LYS A 424 -10.47 27.58 -10.50
CA LYS A 424 -9.78 28.88 -10.32
C LYS A 424 -8.30 28.64 -9.95
N PRO A 425 -7.34 29.33 -10.60
CA PRO A 425 -5.93 28.98 -10.47
C PRO A 425 -5.43 29.21 -9.04
N SER A 426 -5.14 28.12 -8.31
CA SER A 426 -4.47 28.17 -7.01
C SER A 426 -3.00 28.59 -7.17
N ALA A 427 -2.34 29.05 -6.10
CA ALA A 427 -0.99 29.61 -6.16
C ALA A 427 0.10 28.60 -6.57
N ALA A 428 -0.15 27.29 -6.43
CA ALA A 428 0.68 26.23 -6.98
C ALA A 428 0.14 25.83 -8.36
N GLY A 429 0.89 26.10 -9.43
CA GLY A 429 0.54 25.60 -10.76
C GLY A 429 0.77 24.09 -10.83
N PRO A 430 -0.11 23.30 -11.47
CA PRO A 430 0.13 21.88 -11.66
C PRO A 430 1.38 21.64 -12.50
N ALA A 431 1.99 20.45 -12.36
CA ALA A 431 2.99 19.97 -13.30
C ALA A 431 2.34 19.69 -14.68
N ALA A 432 3.14 19.63 -15.74
CA ALA A 432 2.66 19.15 -17.02
C ALA A 432 2.29 17.66 -16.91
N GLY A 433 1.17 17.25 -17.50
CA GLY A 433 0.73 15.86 -17.56
C GLY A 433 -0.03 15.59 -18.85
N THR A 434 -0.12 14.32 -19.24
CA THR A 434 -0.80 13.87 -20.45
C THR A 434 -1.97 12.95 -20.07
N THR A 435 -3.09 13.01 -20.78
CA THR A 435 -4.14 11.99 -20.64
C THR A 435 -4.63 11.53 -22.00
N HIS A 436 -4.72 10.22 -22.14
CA HIS A 436 -5.24 9.52 -23.29
C HIS A 436 -6.63 8.99 -22.96
N TYR A 437 -7.59 9.32 -23.81
CA TYR A 437 -8.89 8.68 -23.86
C TYR A 437 -8.92 7.81 -25.12
N ARG A 438 -9.08 6.50 -24.96
CA ARG A 438 -9.14 5.54 -26.08
C ARG A 438 -10.54 4.96 -26.18
N PHE A 439 -11.03 4.75 -27.38
CA PHE A 439 -12.33 4.11 -27.59
C PHE A 439 -12.13 2.65 -28.00
N SER A 440 -12.67 1.73 -27.20
CA SER A 440 -12.41 0.29 -27.35
C SER A 440 -13.14 -0.36 -28.53
N THR A 441 -14.15 0.28 -29.12
CA THR A 441 -14.89 -0.30 -30.25
C THR A 441 -14.59 0.36 -31.58
N HIS A 442 -14.01 -0.42 -32.48
CA HIS A 442 -14.39 -0.35 -33.89
C HIS A 442 -15.91 -0.52 -33.99
N ARG A 443 -16.62 0.47 -34.55
CA ARG A 443 -17.98 0.22 -35.02
C ARG A 443 -17.90 -0.96 -36.00
N ALA A 444 -18.70 -2.00 -35.77
CA ALA A 444 -18.89 -3.00 -36.80
C ALA A 444 -19.41 -2.28 -38.06
N ASP A 445 -18.66 -2.34 -39.16
CA ASP A 445 -19.03 -1.74 -40.43
C ASP A 445 -20.49 -2.07 -40.77
N GLY A 446 -21.37 -1.06 -40.78
CA GLY A 446 -22.75 -1.19 -41.26
C GLY A 446 -23.90 -1.00 -40.25
N GLN A 447 -23.66 -0.59 -39.01
CA GLN A 447 -24.75 -0.16 -38.10
C GLN A 447 -25.32 1.22 -38.55
N SER A 448 -26.65 1.29 -38.70
CA SER A 448 -27.34 2.45 -39.25
C SER A 448 -27.26 3.70 -38.36
N VAL A 449 -27.26 4.88 -38.99
CA VAL A 449 -27.22 6.25 -38.43
C VAL A 449 -28.34 6.59 -37.41
N ALA A 450 -29.25 5.66 -37.11
CA ALA A 450 -30.48 5.94 -36.35
C ALA A 450 -30.34 5.87 -34.81
N ALA A 451 -29.22 5.36 -34.29
CA ALA A 451 -28.86 5.45 -32.87
C ALA A 451 -27.38 5.81 -32.80
N LEU A 452 -27.05 7.08 -33.09
CA LEU A 452 -25.69 7.57 -32.88
C LEU A 452 -25.39 7.43 -31.39
N GLN A 453 -24.52 6.49 -31.03
CA GLN A 453 -23.79 6.55 -29.77
C GLN A 453 -22.91 7.80 -29.89
N VAL A 454 -23.26 8.85 -29.15
CA VAL A 454 -22.56 10.13 -29.19
C VAL A 454 -21.71 10.19 -27.94
N GLN A 455 -20.39 10.30 -28.13
CA GLN A 455 -19.47 10.69 -27.09
C GLN A 455 -19.56 12.22 -26.98
N GLU A 456 -19.74 12.76 -25.78
CA GLU A 456 -19.86 14.20 -25.57
C GLU A 456 -18.69 14.74 -24.74
N ILE A 457 -18.02 15.77 -25.25
CA ILE A 457 -16.99 16.50 -24.48
C ILE A 457 -17.57 17.84 -24.08
N HIS A 458 -17.71 18.05 -22.77
CA HIS A 458 -18.23 19.27 -22.17
C HIS A 458 -17.06 20.02 -21.55
N LEU A 459 -16.79 21.21 -22.10
CA LEU A 459 -15.79 22.13 -21.57
C LEU A 459 -16.51 23.18 -20.73
N ALA A 460 -16.47 23.07 -19.40
CA ALA A 460 -17.17 23.99 -18.51
C ALA A 460 -16.35 25.27 -18.27
N ALA A 461 -16.84 26.40 -18.78
CA ALA A 461 -16.17 27.69 -18.65
C ALA A 461 -16.63 28.48 -17.40
N ASN A 462 -15.75 28.57 -16.40
CA ASN A 462 -15.43 29.89 -15.82
C ASN A 462 -14.25 30.53 -16.56
N VAL A 463 -13.98 30.04 -17.78
CA VAL A 463 -12.90 30.46 -18.66
C VAL A 463 -13.40 31.66 -19.44
N ASP A 464 -12.78 32.83 -19.22
CA ASP A 464 -12.98 33.97 -20.09
C ASP A 464 -12.74 33.52 -21.54
N HIS A 465 -13.71 33.74 -22.44
CA HIS A 465 -13.59 33.41 -23.87
C HIS A 465 -12.31 34.01 -24.50
N ALA A 466 -11.67 34.99 -23.85
CA ALA A 466 -10.35 35.49 -24.20
C ALA A 466 -9.20 34.45 -24.08
N VAL A 467 -9.26 33.48 -23.15
CA VAL A 467 -8.21 32.47 -22.92
C VAL A 467 -8.17 31.43 -24.04
N LEU A 468 -9.34 30.99 -24.52
CA LEU A 468 -9.44 30.14 -25.73
C LEU A 468 -8.92 30.87 -26.97
N LYS A 469 -9.07 32.20 -27.04
CA LYS A 469 -8.53 33.03 -28.14
C LYS A 469 -7.03 33.29 -28.03
N GLN A 470 -6.39 33.05 -26.89
CA GLN A 470 -5.00 33.46 -26.63
C GLN A 470 -4.01 32.32 -26.37
N GLY A 471 -4.43 31.05 -26.24
CA GLY A 471 -3.45 29.97 -26.01
C GLY A 471 -3.90 28.51 -26.05
N ALA A 472 -5.20 28.19 -26.08
CA ALA A 472 -5.64 26.80 -26.28
C ALA A 472 -5.45 26.38 -27.74
N ILE A 473 -4.91 25.18 -27.95
CA ILE A 473 -4.73 24.60 -29.29
C ILE A 473 -5.62 23.36 -29.38
N LEU A 474 -6.57 23.39 -30.30
CA LEU A 474 -7.30 22.21 -30.74
C LEU A 474 -6.63 21.74 -32.03
N SER A 475 -6.08 20.52 -32.06
CA SER A 475 -5.52 19.94 -33.27
C SER A 475 -6.07 18.54 -33.54
N VAL A 476 -6.30 18.23 -34.81
CA VAL A 476 -6.64 16.88 -35.27
C VAL A 476 -5.54 16.44 -36.21
N ASN A 477 -4.85 15.34 -35.92
CA ASN A 477 -3.69 14.86 -36.68
C ASN A 477 -2.65 15.97 -36.94
N ASP A 478 -2.28 16.71 -35.89
CA ASP A 478 -1.36 17.85 -35.94
C ASP A 478 -1.81 19.06 -36.79
N LEU A 479 -3.04 19.02 -37.34
CA LEU A 479 -3.65 20.16 -38.00
C LEU A 479 -4.42 21.00 -36.97
N GLN A 480 -3.92 22.20 -36.69
CA GLN A 480 -4.57 23.13 -35.77
C GLN A 480 -5.91 23.64 -36.32
N LEU A 481 -7.00 23.36 -35.59
CA LEU A 481 -8.35 23.81 -35.87
C LEU A 481 -8.64 25.19 -35.24
N ALA A 482 -7.98 25.53 -34.13
CA ALA A 482 -8.04 26.87 -33.54
C ALA A 482 -6.81 27.21 -32.66
N GLY A 483 -6.44 28.50 -32.66
CA GLY A 483 -5.40 29.11 -31.84
C GLY A 483 -4.38 29.92 -32.67
N GLY A 484 -4.20 31.20 -32.38
CA GLY A 484 -2.98 31.95 -32.75
C GLY A 484 -2.72 32.26 -34.24
N SER A 485 -3.28 33.39 -34.69
CA SER A 485 -2.91 34.19 -35.87
C SER A 485 -3.58 33.86 -37.22
N SER A 486 -4.05 34.95 -37.83
CA SER A 486 -4.84 35.05 -39.04
C SER A 486 -4.11 34.51 -40.27
N SER A 487 -4.38 33.26 -40.67
CA SER A 487 -4.54 32.82 -42.07
C SER A 487 -4.48 31.30 -42.20
N ALA A 488 -5.61 30.59 -42.04
CA ALA A 488 -5.75 29.25 -42.59
C ALA A 488 -7.21 28.95 -42.91
N LYS A 489 -7.46 28.52 -44.16
CA LYS A 489 -8.76 28.07 -44.66
C LYS A 489 -8.85 26.55 -44.49
N ASN A 490 -9.55 26.11 -43.45
CA ASN A 490 -10.43 24.93 -43.39
C ASN A 490 -10.79 24.69 -41.92
N GLY A 491 -12.06 24.86 -41.57
CA GLY A 491 -12.59 24.66 -40.21
C GLY A 491 -12.65 25.94 -39.37
N ASP A 492 -13.43 26.94 -39.80
CA ASP A 492 -13.71 28.11 -38.96
C ASP A 492 -14.54 27.69 -37.72
N ILE A 493 -13.94 27.76 -36.52
CA ILE A 493 -14.68 27.73 -35.26
C ILE A 493 -15.24 29.13 -35.01
N ILE A 494 -16.46 29.39 -35.48
CA ILE A 494 -17.23 30.59 -35.15
C ILE A 494 -18.49 30.12 -34.40
N GLY A 495 -18.52 30.25 -33.08
CA GLY A 495 -19.71 29.89 -32.31
C GLY A 495 -19.75 30.43 -30.88
N GLY A 496 -20.95 30.76 -30.40
CA GLY A 496 -21.23 31.23 -29.03
C GLY A 496 -21.42 30.09 -28.02
N SER A 497 -21.67 30.44 -26.75
CA SER A 497 -21.94 29.46 -25.68
C SER A 497 -23.15 28.59 -26.01
N GLY A 498 -23.04 27.27 -25.82
CA GLY A 498 -24.12 26.30 -26.04
C GLY A 498 -24.17 25.65 -27.43
N GLU A 499 -23.22 25.93 -28.33
CA GLU A 499 -23.13 25.28 -29.65
C GLU A 499 -22.43 23.90 -29.56
N THR A 500 -22.88 22.95 -30.41
CA THR A 500 -22.29 21.61 -30.57
C THR A 500 -21.51 21.58 -31.88
N TYR A 501 -20.22 21.25 -31.81
CA TYR A 501 -19.34 21.13 -32.96
C TYR A 501 -19.23 19.66 -33.35
N ALA A 502 -19.68 19.32 -34.57
CA ALA A 502 -19.39 18.03 -35.18
C ALA A 502 -18.06 18.12 -35.92
N LEU A 503 -17.10 17.25 -35.61
CA LEU A 503 -15.86 17.14 -36.40
C LEU A 503 -16.07 16.11 -37.52
N GLU A 504 -15.79 16.52 -38.76
CA GLU A 504 -15.82 15.64 -39.93
C GLU A 504 -14.40 15.14 -40.23
N SER A 505 -14.21 13.81 -40.27
CA SER A 505 -12.92 13.19 -40.60
C SER A 505 -12.74 13.05 -42.12
N ALA A 506 -11.54 13.34 -42.61
CA ALA A 506 -11.13 13.15 -44.00
C ALA A 506 -10.45 11.78 -44.26
N GLY A 507 -10.66 10.77 -43.40
CA GLY A 507 -10.24 9.39 -43.61
C GLY A 507 -9.22 8.87 -42.59
N GLY A 508 -9.39 7.58 -42.21
CA GLY A 508 -8.50 6.79 -41.33
C GLY A 508 -8.50 7.23 -39.87
N ILE A 509 -8.25 6.30 -38.93
CA ILE A 509 -8.17 6.52 -37.48
C ILE A 509 -7.32 7.78 -37.16
N GLN A 510 -7.84 8.68 -36.33
CA GLN A 510 -7.22 9.99 -36.07
C GLN A 510 -6.96 10.17 -34.57
N SER A 511 -5.92 10.93 -34.20
CA SER A 511 -5.74 11.43 -32.83
C SER A 511 -6.21 12.88 -32.76
N LEU A 512 -7.11 13.17 -31.81
CA LEU A 512 -7.53 14.53 -31.46
C LEU A 512 -6.72 14.97 -30.25
N THR A 513 -5.97 16.07 -30.38
CA THR A 513 -5.21 16.65 -29.27
C THR A 513 -5.83 17.98 -28.86
N ILE A 514 -6.13 18.09 -27.58
CA ILE A 514 -6.55 19.33 -26.93
C ILE A 514 -5.40 19.76 -26.03
N ALA A 515 -4.68 20.81 -26.44
CA ALA A 515 -3.70 21.47 -25.59
C ALA A 515 -4.41 22.55 -24.77
N TRP A 516 -4.57 22.27 -23.48
CA TRP A 516 -5.23 23.16 -22.54
C TRP A 516 -4.21 24.11 -21.91
N PRO A 517 -4.36 25.43 -22.04
CA PRO A 517 -3.36 26.38 -21.61
C PRO A 517 -3.28 26.44 -20.09
N GLN A 518 -2.08 26.27 -19.54
CA GLN A 518 -1.77 26.61 -18.15
C GLN A 518 -1.51 28.13 -18.01
N ARG A 519 -1.15 28.60 -16.80
CA ARG A 519 -0.73 30.01 -16.60
C ARG A 519 0.36 30.39 -17.60
N LEU A 520 0.40 31.67 -17.99
CA LEU A 520 1.43 32.24 -18.87
C LEU A 520 2.85 31.81 -18.45
N GLY A 521 3.52 31.02 -19.29
CA GLY A 521 4.88 30.51 -19.07
C GLY A 521 5.01 29.05 -18.61
N GLN A 522 3.90 28.33 -18.42
CA GLN A 522 3.89 26.88 -18.17
C GLN A 522 3.55 26.08 -19.44
N ALA A 523 3.99 24.82 -19.50
CA ALA A 523 3.61 23.92 -20.59
C ALA A 523 2.10 23.61 -20.53
N PRO A 524 1.41 23.51 -21.68
CA PRO A 524 -0.01 23.17 -21.69
C PRO A 524 -0.24 21.74 -21.19
N TYR A 525 -1.41 21.51 -20.61
CA TYR A 525 -1.89 20.17 -20.32
C TYR A 525 -2.38 19.53 -21.62
N LEU A 526 -1.99 18.28 -21.90
CA LEU A 526 -2.33 17.62 -23.16
C LEU A 526 -3.38 16.53 -22.94
N ILE A 527 -4.48 16.64 -23.68
CA ILE A 527 -5.51 15.61 -23.74
C ILE A 527 -5.49 15.04 -25.15
N HIS A 528 -5.20 13.74 -25.25
CA HIS A 528 -5.29 12.98 -26.47
C HIS A 528 -6.56 12.14 -26.44
N ILE A 529 -7.27 12.17 -27.55
CA ILE A 529 -8.38 11.30 -27.84
C ILE A 529 -7.95 10.46 -29.04
N ASP A 530 -7.72 9.19 -28.77
CA ASP A 530 -7.15 8.25 -29.71
C ASP A 530 -8.23 7.27 -30.21
N ASP A 531 -7.97 6.65 -31.37
CA ASP A 531 -8.79 5.58 -31.94
C ASP A 531 -10.27 5.92 -32.24
N TRP A 532 -10.59 7.20 -32.42
CA TRP A 532 -11.95 7.64 -32.76
C TRP A 532 -12.27 7.54 -34.27
N GLN A 533 -13.55 7.35 -34.59
CA GLN A 533 -14.12 7.31 -35.94
C GLN A 533 -15.08 8.48 -36.22
N GLN A 534 -15.32 8.78 -37.50
CA GLN A 534 -16.23 9.85 -37.90
C GLN A 534 -17.63 9.67 -37.31
N GLY A 535 -18.13 10.70 -36.61
CA GLY A 535 -19.43 10.68 -35.95
C GLY A 535 -19.43 10.05 -34.55
N ASP A 536 -18.26 9.75 -33.99
CA ASP A 536 -18.13 9.26 -32.61
C ASP A 536 -18.31 10.35 -31.57
N PHE A 537 -17.95 11.61 -31.84
CA PHE A 537 -18.08 12.66 -30.83
C PHE A 537 -18.68 13.98 -31.32
N GLY A 538 -19.34 14.67 -30.40
CA GLY A 538 -19.65 16.09 -30.46
C GLY A 538 -18.89 16.84 -29.37
N ILE A 539 -18.23 17.95 -29.72
CA ILE A 539 -17.65 18.86 -28.72
C ILE A 539 -18.70 19.91 -28.38
N ARG A 540 -19.04 20.06 -27.11
CA ARG A 540 -19.95 21.10 -26.64
C ARG A 540 -19.21 22.05 -25.70
N LEU A 541 -19.16 23.32 -26.08
CA LEU A 541 -18.67 24.39 -25.22
C LEU A 541 -19.83 24.88 -24.34
N LEU A 542 -19.72 24.70 -23.02
CA LEU A 542 -20.75 25.11 -22.05
C LEU A 542 -20.55 26.54 -21.58
#